data_AF-A0A316WHJ3-F1
#
_entry.id   AF-A0A316WHJ3-F1
#
_cell.length_a   1.000
_cell.length_b   1.000
_cell.length_c   1.000
_cell.angle_alpha   90.00
_cell.angle_beta   90.00
_cell.angle_gamma   90.00
#
_symmetry.space_group_name_H-M   'P 1'
#
loop_
_entity.id
_entity.type
_entity.pdbx_description
1 polymer ?
#
loop_
_entity_poly.entity_id
_entity_poly.type
_entity_poly.pdbx_seq_one_letter_code
_entity_poly.pdbx_strand_id
1 'polypeptide(L)'
;MKIIHLFQFKNSIFHKIPFFKEEHRLKNDLTEFGLMNIEIVTEYVVKIHDDFIFEKTSKDDLLQACKKAQKIIEHYFVTGINDYGNIRNHLFRD
;
A
#
# COMPACT_ATOMS: atom_id res chain seq x y z
N MET A 1 0.33 -18.98 17.46
CA MET A 1 0.07 -17.62 16.95
C MET A 1 1.05 -17.35 15.84
N LYS A 2 0.61 -16.74 14.74
CA LYS A 2 1.45 -16.38 13.61
C LYS A 2 1.45 -14.87 13.38
N ILE A 3 2.51 -14.39 12.74
CA ILE A 3 2.61 -13.00 12.28
C ILE A 3 2.18 -12.97 10.82
N ILE A 4 1.29 -12.05 10.47
CA ILE A 4 0.93 -11.78 9.07
C ILE A 4 1.09 -10.30 8.75
N HIS A 5 1.12 -10.03 7.46
CA HIS A 5 1.26 -8.70 6.89
C HIS A 5 -0.06 -8.34 6.21
N LEU A 6 -0.68 -7.25 6.66
CA LEU A 6 -1.86 -6.67 6.04
C LEU A 6 -1.49 -5.34 5.41
N PHE A 7 -1.90 -5.11 4.18
CA PHE A 7 -1.61 -3.89 3.44
C PHE A 7 -2.91 -3.13 3.24
N GLN A 8 -2.98 -1.91 3.77
CA GLN A 8 -4.08 -1.00 3.49
C GLN A 8 -3.69 -0.05 2.38
N PHE A 9 -4.55 0.05 1.39
CA PHE A 9 -4.43 1.03 0.34
C PHE A 9 -5.82 1.63 0.08
N LYS A 10 -5.92 2.96 0.26
CA LYS A 10 -7.21 3.67 0.26
C LYS A 10 -8.17 2.99 1.27
N ASN A 11 -9.32 2.53 0.77
CA ASN A 11 -10.38 1.90 1.58
C ASN A 11 -10.35 0.37 1.55
N SER A 12 -9.27 -0.23 1.04
CA SER A 12 -9.15 -1.67 0.83
C SER A 12 -7.98 -2.26 1.63
N ILE A 13 -8.16 -3.48 2.11
CA ILE A 13 -7.14 -4.25 2.83
C ILE A 13 -6.77 -5.46 1.98
N PHE A 14 -5.47 -5.72 1.88
CA PHE A 14 -4.89 -6.79 1.09
C PHE A 14 -3.95 -7.62 1.96
N HIS A 15 -3.85 -8.92 1.69
CA HIS A 15 -2.87 -9.81 2.34
C HIS A 15 -1.50 -9.80 1.64
N LYS A 16 -1.40 -9.14 0.48
CA LYS A 16 -0.17 -8.94 -0.30
C LYS A 16 -0.10 -7.48 -0.70
N ILE A 17 1.12 -6.97 -0.88
CA ILE A 17 1.32 -5.62 -1.44
C ILE A 17 0.60 -5.59 -2.80
N PRO A 18 -0.34 -4.65 -3.01
CA PRO A 18 -0.92 -4.46 -4.33
C PRO A 18 0.23 -4.21 -5.32
N PHE A 19 0.26 -4.88 -6.46
CA PHE A 19 1.33 -4.70 -7.44
C PHE A 19 1.27 -3.29 -8.02
N PHE A 20 2.04 -2.36 -7.43
CA PHE A 20 2.39 -1.10 -8.07
C PHE A 20 3.56 -1.41 -9.01
N LYS A 21 3.45 -1.03 -10.29
CA LYS A 21 4.55 -1.17 -11.26
C LYS A 21 5.73 -0.30 -10.82
N GLU A 22 6.66 -0.94 -10.11
CA GLU A 22 8.09 -0.68 -9.99
C GLU A 22 8.60 0.74 -9.66
N GLU A 23 9.27 0.79 -8.50
CA GLU A 23 10.66 1.26 -8.35
C GLU A 23 11.03 2.74 -8.26
N HIS A 24 10.21 3.56 -7.61
CA HIS A 24 10.72 4.81 -7.07
C HIS A 24 10.48 4.90 -5.57
N ARG A 25 11.32 4.19 -4.80
CA ARG A 25 11.59 4.54 -3.38
C ARG A 25 12.26 5.90 -3.38
N LEU A 26 11.48 6.97 -3.45
CA LEU A 26 12.02 8.32 -3.45
C LEU A 26 12.68 8.60 -2.10
N LYS A 27 13.98 8.95 -2.16
CA LYS A 27 14.59 9.77 -1.12
C LYS A 27 13.79 11.07 -1.01
N ASN A 28 13.61 11.49 0.23
CA ASN A 28 12.71 12.52 0.78
C ASN A 28 12.65 13.89 0.07
N ASP A 29 13.45 14.15 -0.98
CA ASP A 29 13.66 15.46 -1.58
C ASP A 29 12.70 15.82 -2.73
N LEU A 30 12.06 14.84 -3.40
CA LEU A 30 11.24 15.11 -4.60
C LEU A 30 9.75 15.32 -4.31
N THR A 31 9.32 15.00 -3.09
CA THR A 31 7.97 15.29 -2.55
C THR A 31 7.67 16.78 -2.44
N GLU A 32 8.70 17.63 -2.33
CA GLU A 32 8.55 19.05 -2.01
C GLU A 32 8.06 19.89 -3.22
N PHE A 33 8.17 19.37 -4.44
CA PHE A 33 7.88 20.14 -5.66
C PHE A 33 6.47 19.97 -6.22
N GLY A 34 5.62 19.11 -5.64
CA GLY A 34 4.26 18.87 -6.16
C GLY A 34 4.23 18.29 -7.60
N LEU A 35 5.38 17.83 -8.09
CA LEU A 35 5.57 17.29 -9.44
C LEU A 35 5.36 15.78 -9.51
N MET A 36 5.00 15.09 -8.42
CA MET A 36 4.85 13.64 -8.41
C MET A 36 3.55 13.22 -7.74
N ASN A 37 2.78 12.38 -8.42
CA ASN A 37 1.65 11.68 -7.82
C ASN A 37 2.19 10.55 -6.97
N ILE A 38 1.95 10.61 -5.66
CA ILE A 38 2.42 9.60 -4.70
C ILE A 38 1.22 8.87 -4.11
N GLU A 39 1.23 7.57 -4.21
CA GLU A 39 0.30 6.67 -3.56
C GLU A 39 0.96 6.03 -2.35
N ILE A 40 0.28 6.05 -1.21
CA ILE A 40 0.79 5.52 0.06
C ILE A 40 0.06 4.22 0.37
N VAL A 41 0.83 3.17 0.65
CA VAL A 41 0.33 1.88 1.13
C VAL A 41 0.84 1.67 2.54
N THR A 42 -0.07 1.42 3.46
CA THR A 42 0.28 1.17 4.86
C THR A 42 0.32 -0.32 5.12
N GLU A 43 1.47 -0.84 5.49
CA GLU A 43 1.66 -2.22 5.95
C GLU A 43 1.49 -2.29 7.48
N TYR A 44 0.68 -3.25 7.91
CA TYR A 44 0.41 -3.60 9.30
C TYR A 44 0.94 -5.00 9.57
N VAL A 45 1.92 -5.08 10.47
CA VAL A 45 2.44 -6.35 10.98
C VAL A 45 1.59 -6.73 12.19
N VAL A 46 0.71 -7.71 12.02
CA VAL A 46 -0.27 -8.12 13.03
C VAL A 46 0.02 -9.53 13.52
N LYS A 47 -0.15 -9.76 14.83
CA LYS A 47 -0.05 -11.09 15.44
C LYS A 47 -1.44 -11.67 15.59
N ILE A 48 -1.68 -12.82 14.98
CA ILE A 48 -2.99 -13.45 14.89
C ILE A 48 -2.94 -14.91 15.34
N HIS A 49 -4.11 -15.52 15.55
CA HIS A 49 -4.22 -16.95 15.78
C HIS A 49 -3.93 -17.75 14.50
N ASP A 50 -3.43 -18.99 14.64
CA ASP A 50 -3.06 -19.81 13.49
C ASP A 50 -4.25 -20.15 12.59
N ASP A 51 -5.43 -20.29 13.20
CA ASP A 51 -6.71 -20.60 12.54
C ASP A 51 -7.33 -19.43 11.77
N PHE A 52 -6.69 -18.26 11.79
CA PHE A 52 -7.17 -17.10 11.06
C PHE A 52 -7.11 -17.33 9.55
N ILE A 53 -8.23 -17.02 8.89
CA ILE A 53 -8.42 -17.11 7.44
C ILE A 53 -8.88 -15.72 6.95
N PHE A 54 -8.03 -15.06 6.17
CA PHE A 54 -8.27 -13.70 5.67
C PHE A 54 -9.61 -13.57 4.94
N GLU A 55 -9.92 -14.50 4.04
CA GLU A 55 -11.14 -14.48 3.20
C GLU A 55 -12.44 -14.67 4.00
N LYS A 56 -12.36 -15.27 5.19
CA LYS A 56 -13.49 -15.46 6.09
C LYS A 56 -13.63 -14.33 7.12
N THR A 57 -12.66 -13.43 7.18
CA THR A 57 -12.62 -12.34 8.16
C THR A 57 -13.34 -11.12 7.58
N SER A 58 -14.22 -10.51 8.37
CA SER A 58 -14.92 -9.30 7.94
C SER A 58 -13.96 -8.12 7.79
N LYS A 59 -14.32 -7.14 6.96
CA LYS A 59 -13.52 -5.92 6.80
C LYS A 59 -13.33 -5.17 8.12
N ASP A 60 -14.36 -5.09 8.95
CA ASP A 60 -14.30 -4.46 10.27
C ASP A 60 -13.31 -5.17 11.21
N ASP A 61 -13.32 -6.51 11.22
CA ASP A 61 -12.37 -7.29 12.02
C ASP A 61 -10.93 -7.12 11.52
N LEU A 62 -10.73 -7.07 10.21
CA LEU A 62 -9.41 -6.76 9.61
C LEU A 62 -8.93 -5.37 10.01
N LEU A 63 -9.81 -4.36 9.98
CA LEU A 63 -9.49 -3.01 10.44
C LEU A 63 -9.14 -2.97 11.93
N GLN A 64 -9.86 -3.72 12.76
CA GLN A 64 -9.52 -3.85 14.18
C GLN A 64 -8.18 -4.55 14.39
N ALA A 65 -7.84 -5.56 13.57
CA ALA A 65 -6.54 -6.20 13.61
C ALA A 65 -5.42 -5.21 13.25
N CYS A 66 -5.61 -4.38 12.21
CA CYS A 66 -4.68 -3.31 11.85
C CYS A 66 -4.48 -2.30 12.98
N LYS A 67 -5.54 -1.93 13.70
CA LYS A 67 -5.43 -1.04 14.89
C LYS A 67 -4.62 -1.65 16.04
N LYS A 68 -4.52 -2.98 16.09
CA LYS A 68 -3.72 -3.74 17.07
C LYS A 68 -2.38 -4.20 16.50
N ALA A 69 -1.95 -3.66 15.37
CA ALA A 69 -0.68 -4.02 14.74
C ALA A 69 0.49 -3.72 15.67
N GLN A 70 1.47 -4.61 15.65
CA GLN A 70 2.71 -4.46 16.39
C GLN A 70 3.63 -3.43 15.74
N LYS A 71 3.55 -3.33 14.41
CA LYS A 71 4.35 -2.42 13.61
C LYS A 71 3.52 -1.93 12.43
N ILE A 72 3.72 -0.65 12.11
CA ILE A 72 3.14 0.02 10.94
C ILE A 72 4.30 0.50 10.08
N ILE A 73 4.26 0.22 8.78
CA ILE A 73 5.28 0.61 7.79
C ILE A 73 4.56 1.30 6.64
N GLU A 74 5.01 2.48 6.24
CA GLU A 74 4.46 3.18 5.08
C GLU A 74 5.34 2.94 3.86
N HIS A 75 4.72 2.51 2.77
CA HIS A 75 5.35 2.35 1.47
C HIS A 75 4.84 3.45 0.55
N TYR A 76 5.77 4.25 0.05
CA TYR A 76 5.50 5.36 -0.84
C TYR A 76 5.77 4.91 -2.28
N PHE A 77 4.75 4.96 -3.12
CA PHE A 77 4.81 4.58 -4.52
C PHE A 77 4.59 5.81 -5.40
N VAL A 78 5.45 6.04 -6.37
CA VAL A 78 5.28 7.10 -7.37
C VAL A 78 4.44 6.54 -8.51
N THR A 79 3.31 7.18 -8.80
CA THR A 79 2.36 6.74 -9.83
C THR A 79 2.34 7.63 -11.06
N GLY A 80 3.08 8.74 -11.02
CA GLY A 80 3.34 9.58 -12.18
C GLY A 80 4.21 10.76 -11.81
N ILE A 81 5.08 11.15 -12.72
CA ILE A 81 5.75 12.46 -12.69
C ILE A 81 4.84 13.36 -13.53
N ASN A 82 4.41 14.49 -12.98
CA ASN A 82 3.82 15.58 -13.75
C ASN A 82 4.92 16.15 -14.64
N ASP A 83 5.11 15.52 -15.81
CA ASP A 83 6.01 15.98 -16.84
C ASP A 83 5.41 17.25 -17.45
N TYR A 84 5.88 18.42 -17.00
CA TYR A 84 5.80 19.65 -17.78
C TYR A 84 6.76 19.53 -18.97
N GLY A 85 6.48 18.60 -19.88
CA GLY A 85 7.43 18.19 -20.91
C GLY A 85 7.20 16.83 -21.55
N ASN A 86 5.96 16.53 -21.96
CA ASN A 86 5.67 15.72 -23.15
C ASN A 86 6.48 14.41 -23.34
N ILE A 87 6.04 13.30 -22.73
CA ILE A 87 6.13 11.98 -23.38
C ILE A 87 4.99 11.06 -22.98
N ARG A 88 4.39 10.46 -24.00
CA ARG A 88 3.37 9.41 -23.99
C ARG A 88 3.82 8.23 -23.10
N ASN A 89 2.88 7.65 -22.36
CA ASN A 89 2.62 6.22 -22.54
C ASN A 89 1.19 5.81 -22.16
N HIS A 90 0.57 5.19 -23.16
CA HIS A 90 -0.68 4.46 -23.16
C HIS A 90 -0.65 3.33 -22.12
N LEU A 91 -1.78 3.04 -21.46
CA LEU A 91 -2.42 1.71 -21.37
C LEU A 91 -3.39 1.64 -20.18
N PHE A 92 -4.61 2.13 -20.40
CA PHE A 92 -5.79 1.37 -19.98
C PHE A 92 -6.27 0.64 -21.23
N ARG A 93 -6.21 -0.68 -21.22
CA ARG A 93 -7.11 -1.52 -22.02
C ARG A 93 -7.74 -2.52 -21.07
N ASP A 94 -9.06 -2.60 -21.20
CA ASP A 94 -9.99 -3.54 -20.60
C ASP A 94 -9.47 -4.98 -20.49
#